data_AF-A0A971G1R8-F1
#
_entry.id   AF-A0A971G1R8-F1
#
_cell.length_a   1.000
_cell.length_b   1.000
_cell.length_c   1.000
_cell.angle_alpha   90.00
_cell.angle_beta   90.00
_cell.angle_gamma   90.00
#
_symmetry.space_group_name_H-M   'P 1'
#
loop_
_entity.id
_entity.type
_entity.pdbx_description
1 polymer ?
#
loop_
_entity_poly.entity_id
_entity_poly.type
_entity_poly.pdbx_seq_one_letter_code
_entity_poly.pdbx_strand_id
1 'polypeptide(L)'
;MKGNKLLVAFLSISLCVLMGGCSLSTNPLEKVRATSVPGLAMRLHPASASDENVDTFQVSLYFRFENEPMLAAETRMLTARRDESKELVLLRALLEGPSAGHSELKRLFPEGVQVESVTEHNGILYITFNDALLTADEVPDDWQSRPEWVIEAPTLRALTIQSAIASVTESFPYHGVQILVYSTHKVQSSLRLENSYFLTDAQGLSEPLSRNESLLLTPQNAVLRLMKAWQLRDYAAIYPYIATGKESELKPSLQNMSLELDAAASLMDYTVSGGSVSTDGRRCVLTVQYTLQGEGSIPIAASYPLPLIRENDIWKIEFAQLLALMVPTNH
;
A
#
# COMPACT_ATOMS: atom_id res chain seq x y z
N MET A 1 -28.77 17.73 50.62
CA MET A 1 -29.53 18.72 49.82
C MET A 1 -28.72 20.00 49.71
N LYS A 2 -28.49 20.44 48.47
CA LYS A 2 -28.21 21.80 47.95
C LYS A 2 -27.85 22.92 48.94
N GLY A 3 -26.83 23.69 48.59
CA GLY A 3 -26.72 25.07 49.06
C GLY A 3 -25.43 25.82 48.69
N ASN A 4 -25.32 26.26 47.43
CA ASN A 4 -24.39 27.31 46.98
C ASN A 4 -24.64 28.65 47.71
N LYS A 5 -23.60 29.50 47.83
CA LYS A 5 -23.47 30.87 47.26
C LYS A 5 -22.28 31.61 47.93
N LEU A 6 -21.28 32.06 47.17
CA LEU A 6 -21.15 33.38 46.48
C LEU A 6 -20.96 34.54 47.50
N LEU A 7 -19.73 35.04 47.76
CA LEU A 7 -18.94 36.07 47.03
C LEU A 7 -19.18 37.51 47.58
N VAL A 8 -18.11 38.33 47.48
CA VAL A 8 -18.02 39.80 47.68
C VAL A 8 -17.69 40.26 49.12
N ALA A 9 -16.95 41.32 49.43
CA ALA A 9 -15.69 41.96 49.00
C ALA A 9 -15.47 43.20 49.92
N PHE A 10 -14.22 43.65 50.08
CA PHE A 10 -13.75 45.01 50.45
C PHE A 10 -14.06 45.63 51.84
N LEU A 11 -13.02 45.99 52.63
CA LEU A 11 -12.59 47.38 52.93
C LEU A 11 -11.41 47.45 53.96
N SER A 12 -10.26 47.99 53.51
CA SER A 12 -9.44 49.09 54.08
C SER A 12 -8.94 49.19 55.55
N ILE A 13 -7.60 49.33 55.66
CA ILE A 13 -6.79 50.44 56.25
C ILE A 13 -6.26 50.35 57.72
N SER A 14 -4.91 50.36 57.78
CA SER A 14 -3.95 50.93 58.75
C SER A 14 -3.64 50.28 60.10
N LEU A 15 -2.36 49.90 60.30
CA LEU A 15 -1.59 50.26 61.51
C LEU A 15 -0.05 50.11 61.37
N CYS A 16 0.65 51.25 61.55
CA CYS A 16 2.00 51.49 62.15
C CYS A 16 3.30 50.83 61.64
N VAL A 17 4.06 51.58 60.82
CA VAL A 17 5.30 52.34 61.17
C VAL A 17 6.48 51.64 61.92
N LEU A 18 7.68 51.78 61.29
CA LEU A 18 9.07 51.88 61.82
C LEU A 18 9.93 50.61 62.11
N MET A 19 10.97 50.38 61.28
CA MET A 19 12.41 50.54 61.62
C MET A 19 13.36 49.76 60.67
N GLY A 20 14.30 50.49 60.05
CA GLY A 20 15.72 50.12 59.99
C GLY A 20 16.22 49.10 58.96
N GLY A 21 17.22 49.53 58.16
CA GLY A 21 18.37 48.68 57.86
C GLY A 21 18.63 48.34 56.38
N CYS A 22 19.55 49.08 55.76
CA CYS A 22 20.18 48.76 54.48
C CYS A 22 21.01 47.47 54.53
N SER A 23 20.83 46.55 53.57
CA SER A 23 21.89 46.06 52.68
C SER A 23 21.33 45.12 51.62
N LEU A 24 21.36 45.56 50.35
CA LEU A 24 21.14 44.71 49.18
C LEU A 24 22.52 44.28 48.67
N SER A 25 22.88 43.04 48.98
CA SER A 25 23.92 42.29 48.27
C SER A 25 23.37 41.94 46.88
N THR A 26 23.93 42.56 45.84
CA THR A 26 23.60 42.31 44.43
C THR A 26 24.61 41.34 43.84
N ASN A 27 24.09 40.32 43.15
CA ASN A 27 24.85 39.27 42.48
C ASN A 27 25.76 39.87 41.38
N PRO A 28 27.07 39.60 41.35
CA PRO A 28 28.02 40.29 40.46
C PRO A 28 28.10 39.76 39.02
N LEU A 29 27.12 39.01 38.51
CA LEU A 29 27.19 38.40 37.17
C LEU A 29 26.21 38.96 36.12
N GLU A 30 25.46 40.02 36.43
CA GLU A 30 24.45 40.57 35.50
C GLU A 30 24.89 41.84 34.73
N LYS A 31 26.20 42.11 34.62
CA LYS A 31 26.70 43.20 33.78
C LYS A 31 27.93 42.81 32.98
N VAL A 32 27.72 41.99 31.95
CA VAL A 32 28.54 42.06 30.74
C VAL A 32 27.61 42.40 29.57
N ARG A 33 27.48 43.71 29.31
CA ARG A 33 26.97 44.19 28.04
C ARG A 33 28.00 43.79 26.97
N ALA A 34 27.59 42.96 26.03
CA ALA A 34 28.36 42.69 24.82
C ALA A 34 28.69 44.03 24.15
N THR A 35 29.97 44.36 24.06
CA THR A 35 30.44 45.49 23.26
C THR A 35 30.38 45.02 21.81
N SER A 36 29.47 45.58 21.01
CA SER A 36 29.43 45.30 19.58
C SER A 36 30.65 45.94 18.91
N VAL A 37 31.44 45.13 18.23
CA VAL A 37 32.53 45.60 17.36
C VAL A 37 31.90 46.15 16.08
N PRO A 38 32.14 47.41 15.69
CA PRO A 38 31.61 47.97 14.44
C PRO A 38 32.25 47.27 13.23
N GLY A 39 31.43 46.69 12.35
CA GLY A 39 31.87 46.17 11.04
C GLY A 39 31.81 44.65 10.84
N LEU A 40 31.48 43.86 11.88
CA LEU A 40 31.22 42.42 11.73
C LEU A 40 29.76 42.16 12.08
N ALA A 41 28.88 42.24 11.07
CA ALA A 41 27.55 41.69 11.17
C ALA A 41 27.68 40.16 11.27
N MET A 42 27.81 39.63 12.48
CA MET A 42 27.67 38.21 12.74
C MET A 42 26.19 37.86 12.48
N ARG A 43 25.89 37.54 11.21
CA ARG A 43 24.66 36.85 10.85
C ARG A 43 24.70 35.49 11.53
N LEU A 44 24.10 35.42 12.72
CA LEU A 44 23.62 34.17 13.26
C LEU A 44 22.61 33.63 12.25
N HIS A 45 23.07 32.75 11.36
CA HIS A 45 22.16 31.85 10.70
C HIS A 45 21.55 31.04 11.85
N PRO A 46 20.22 31.01 12.03
CA PRO A 46 19.65 29.97 12.86
C PRO A 46 20.18 28.67 12.29
N ALA A 47 20.84 27.86 13.11
CA ALA A 47 21.22 26.52 12.70
C ALA A 47 19.92 25.77 12.41
N SER A 48 19.50 25.75 11.14
CA SER A 48 18.49 24.83 10.63
C SER A 48 19.13 23.44 10.53
N ALA A 49 19.61 22.93 11.66
CA ALA A 49 20.26 21.62 11.77
C ALA A 49 19.22 20.49 11.95
N SER A 50 18.01 20.65 11.40
CA SER A 50 16.95 19.64 11.50
C SER A 50 16.46 19.11 10.16
N ASP A 51 16.58 19.87 9.07
CA ASP A 51 16.06 19.46 7.75
C ASP A 51 17.13 18.84 6.83
N GLU A 52 18.42 18.89 7.20
CA GLU A 52 19.52 18.39 6.35
C GLU A 52 19.87 16.90 6.55
N ASN A 53 19.24 16.20 7.50
CA ASN A 53 19.61 14.82 7.86
C ASN A 53 18.57 13.76 7.48
N VAL A 54 17.67 14.10 6.56
CA VAL A 54 16.66 13.19 6.01
C VAL A 54 16.79 13.11 4.49
N ASP A 55 16.62 11.91 3.96
CA ASP A 55 16.56 11.63 2.53
C ASP A 55 15.13 11.24 2.17
N THR A 56 14.57 11.88 1.14
CA THR A 56 13.28 11.48 0.56
C THR A 56 13.50 10.58 -0.65
N PHE A 57 12.65 9.56 -0.80
CA PHE A 57 12.73 8.63 -1.92
C PHE A 57 11.34 8.10 -2.27
N GLN A 58 11.12 7.86 -3.55
CA GLN A 58 9.88 7.29 -4.06
C GLN A 58 9.97 5.77 -4.03
N VAL A 59 8.91 5.10 -3.59
CA VAL A 59 8.79 3.64 -3.59
C VAL A 59 7.46 3.21 -4.19
N SER A 60 7.36 1.93 -4.52
CA SER A 60 6.09 1.26 -4.81
C SER A 60 5.77 0.26 -3.70
N LEU A 61 4.63 0.45 -3.04
CA LEU A 61 4.11 -0.43 -2.00
C LEU A 61 2.99 -1.28 -2.60
N TYR A 62 3.09 -2.60 -2.46
CA TYR A 62 2.15 -3.54 -3.05
C TYR A 62 1.11 -3.98 -2.03
N PHE A 63 -0.16 -3.69 -2.30
CA PHE A 63 -1.30 -4.03 -1.44
C PHE A 63 -2.26 -4.96 -2.19
N ARG A 64 -3.14 -5.65 -1.47
CA ARG A 64 -4.17 -6.46 -2.14
C ARG A 64 -5.11 -5.55 -2.91
N PHE A 65 -5.37 -5.89 -4.17
CA PHE A 65 -6.36 -5.22 -4.97
C PHE A 65 -7.75 -5.83 -4.72
N GLU A 66 -8.65 -5.06 -4.13
CA GLU A 66 -10.00 -5.49 -3.79
C GLU A 66 -10.03 -6.86 -3.09
N ASN A 67 -10.90 -7.78 -3.53
CA ASN A 67 -10.89 -9.18 -3.12
C ASN A 67 -10.20 -10.08 -4.17
N GLU A 68 -9.48 -9.49 -5.11
CA GLU A 68 -8.79 -10.22 -6.17
C GLU A 68 -7.55 -10.92 -5.60
N PRO A 69 -7.11 -12.04 -6.20
CA PRO A 69 -5.87 -12.72 -5.85
C PRO A 69 -4.65 -11.98 -6.44
N MET A 70 -4.61 -10.65 -6.30
CA MET A 70 -3.67 -9.76 -6.99
C MET A 70 -3.16 -8.65 -6.07
N LEU A 71 -1.92 -8.24 -6.29
CA LEU A 71 -1.24 -7.13 -5.64
C LEU A 71 -1.14 -5.95 -6.59
N ALA A 72 -1.66 -4.79 -6.20
CA ALA A 72 -1.50 -3.55 -6.93
C ALA A 72 -0.55 -2.61 -6.21
N ALA A 73 0.24 -1.89 -7.00
CA ALA A 73 1.22 -0.93 -6.51
C ALA A 73 0.55 0.41 -6.20
N GLU A 74 0.90 0.98 -5.06
CA GLU A 74 0.73 2.39 -4.71
C GLU A 74 2.10 3.07 -4.77
N THR A 75 2.19 4.22 -5.44
CA THR A 75 3.39 5.05 -5.42
C THR A 75 3.39 5.93 -4.18
N ARG A 76 4.42 5.83 -3.34
CA ARG A 76 4.54 6.63 -2.11
C ARG A 76 5.90 7.30 -1.98
N MET A 77 5.91 8.57 -1.56
CA MET A 77 7.13 9.26 -1.13
C MET A 77 7.37 8.97 0.35
N LEU A 78 8.53 8.39 0.65
CA LEU A 78 8.96 8.11 2.01
C LEU A 78 10.16 9.00 2.38
N THR A 79 10.33 9.20 3.68
CA THR A 79 11.42 9.96 4.25
C THR A 79 12.14 9.07 5.25
N ALA A 80 13.44 8.87 5.07
CA ALA A 80 14.28 8.14 6.00
C ALA A 80 15.37 9.06 6.55
N ARG A 81 15.81 8.83 7.79
CA ARG A 81 17.07 9.43 8.25
C ARG A 81 18.24 8.77 7.54
N ARG A 82 19.35 9.49 7.38
CA ARG A 82 20.53 8.97 6.65
C ARG A 82 21.17 7.73 7.30
N ASP A 83 21.00 7.55 8.60
CA ASP A 83 21.47 6.41 9.38
C ASP A 83 20.43 5.28 9.49
N GLU A 84 19.24 5.46 8.94
CA GLU A 84 18.15 4.49 8.96
C GLU A 84 18.12 3.66 7.66
N SER A 85 17.85 2.36 7.77
CA SER A 85 17.66 1.50 6.60
C SER A 85 16.41 1.90 5.84
N LYS A 86 16.57 2.18 4.54
CA LYS A 86 15.47 2.50 3.62
C LYS A 86 14.53 1.31 3.44
N GLU A 87 15.05 0.09 3.50
CA GLU A 87 14.27 -1.16 3.50
C GLU A 87 13.34 -1.22 4.71
N LEU A 88 13.85 -0.89 5.90
CA LEU A 88 13.05 -0.90 7.13
C LEU A 88 11.95 0.17 7.09
N VAL A 89 12.26 1.37 6.59
CA VAL A 89 11.28 2.45 6.41
C VAL A 89 10.20 2.05 5.41
N LEU A 90 10.57 1.44 4.28
CA LEU A 90 9.63 0.92 3.29
C LEU A 90 8.70 -0.12 3.90
N LEU A 91 9.25 -1.11 4.61
CA LEU A 91 8.44 -2.18 5.21
C LEU A 91 7.50 -1.65 6.31
N ARG A 92 7.94 -0.69 7.12
CA ARG A 92 7.05 -0.04 8.10
C ARG A 92 5.89 0.69 7.42
N ALA A 93 6.17 1.44 6.35
CA ALA A 93 5.12 2.09 5.56
C ALA A 93 4.16 1.08 4.90
N LEU A 94 4.66 -0.09 4.51
CA LEU A 94 3.82 -1.19 4.02
C LEU A 94 2.89 -1.74 5.11
N LEU A 95 3.39 -1.93 6.33
CA LEU A 95 2.60 -2.40 7.47
C LEU A 95 1.53 -1.39 7.90
N GLU A 96 1.78 -0.08 7.74
CA GLU A 96 0.78 0.97 7.96
C GLU A 96 -0.43 0.86 7.01
N GLY A 97 -0.28 0.20 5.86
CA GLY A 97 -1.34 -0.01 4.89
C GLY A 97 -1.41 1.05 3.78
N PRO A 98 -2.39 0.93 2.88
CA PRO A 98 -2.57 1.83 1.75
C PRO A 98 -3.01 3.23 2.19
N SER A 99 -2.71 4.24 1.36
CA SER A 99 -3.13 5.61 1.63
C SER A 99 -4.64 5.76 1.45
N ALA A 100 -5.27 6.68 2.17
CA ALA A 100 -6.72 6.90 2.11
C ALA A 100 -7.27 7.24 0.71
N GLY A 101 -6.41 7.66 -0.23
CA GLY A 101 -6.76 7.89 -1.63
C GLY A 101 -6.93 6.62 -2.47
N HIS A 102 -6.51 5.45 -1.98
CA HIS A 102 -6.59 4.16 -2.69
C HIS A 102 -7.64 3.24 -2.04
N SER A 103 -8.92 3.56 -2.25
CA SER A 103 -10.01 2.76 -1.68
C SER A 103 -10.06 1.32 -2.20
N GLU A 104 -9.50 1.06 -3.39
CA GLU A 104 -9.43 -0.28 -3.98
C GLU A 104 -8.31 -1.14 -3.38
N LEU A 105 -7.42 -0.57 -2.56
CA LEU A 105 -6.29 -1.28 -1.97
C LEU A 105 -6.58 -1.69 -0.53
N LYS A 106 -6.23 -2.92 -0.18
CA LYS A 106 -6.44 -3.48 1.15
C LYS A 106 -5.13 -3.91 1.79
N ARG A 107 -5.02 -3.64 3.09
CA ARG A 107 -3.92 -4.13 3.92
C ARG A 107 -3.94 -5.66 3.98
N LEU A 108 -2.77 -6.28 3.90
CA LEU A 108 -2.58 -7.73 4.01
C LEU A 108 -1.97 -8.16 5.35
N PHE A 109 -1.09 -7.34 5.90
CA PHE A 109 -0.47 -7.61 7.19
C PHE A 109 -1.47 -7.33 8.32
N PRO A 110 -1.64 -8.29 9.25
CA PRO A 110 -2.48 -8.06 10.42
C PRO A 110 -1.97 -6.93 11.32
N GLU A 111 -2.87 -6.40 12.15
CA GLU A 111 -2.46 -5.45 13.19
C GLU A 111 -1.49 -6.10 14.18
N GLY A 112 -0.53 -5.32 14.68
CA GLY A 112 0.50 -5.80 15.60
C GLY A 112 1.70 -6.48 14.95
N VAL A 113 1.65 -6.78 13.65
CA VAL A 113 2.85 -7.20 12.92
C VAL A 113 3.87 -6.06 12.87
N GLN A 114 5.12 -6.37 13.18
CA GLN A 114 6.24 -5.42 13.18
C GLN A 114 7.45 -6.04 12.48
N VAL A 115 8.25 -5.19 11.83
CA VAL A 115 9.58 -5.58 11.33
C VAL A 115 10.61 -5.24 12.41
N GLU A 116 11.21 -6.27 12.98
CA GLU A 116 12.22 -6.18 14.03
C GLU A 116 13.57 -5.77 13.45
N SER A 117 13.95 -6.39 12.32
CA SER A 117 15.21 -6.10 11.66
C SER A 117 15.19 -6.48 10.18
N VAL A 118 16.10 -5.86 9.44
CA VAL A 118 16.46 -6.27 8.07
C VAL A 118 17.98 -6.44 7.99
N THR A 119 18.43 -7.43 7.24
CA THR A 119 19.86 -7.66 7.00
C THR A 119 20.07 -8.19 5.60
N GLU A 120 21.04 -7.64 4.89
CA GLU A 120 21.41 -8.09 3.55
C GLU A 120 22.55 -9.10 3.63
N HIS A 121 22.48 -10.15 2.81
CA HIS A 121 23.63 -11.01 2.55
C HIS A 121 23.52 -11.66 1.18
N ASN A 122 24.55 -11.46 0.34
CA ASN A 122 24.69 -12.01 -1.00
C ASN A 122 23.48 -11.73 -1.91
N GLY A 123 22.93 -10.52 -1.87
CA GLY A 123 21.80 -10.11 -2.71
C GLY A 123 20.44 -10.67 -2.28
N ILE A 124 20.37 -11.30 -1.10
CA ILE A 124 19.15 -11.72 -0.44
C ILE A 124 18.90 -10.81 0.77
N LEU A 125 17.69 -10.27 0.88
CA LEU A 125 17.27 -9.53 2.07
C LEU A 125 16.61 -10.46 3.08
N TYR A 126 17.13 -10.51 4.29
CA TYR A 126 16.55 -11.22 5.42
C TYR A 126 15.67 -10.23 6.18
N ILE A 127 14.37 -10.52 6.27
CA ILE A 127 13.40 -9.69 6.98
C ILE A 127 12.92 -10.46 8.20
N THR A 128 13.15 -9.90 9.39
CA THR A 128 12.68 -10.49 10.65
C THR A 128 11.41 -9.80 11.11
N PHE A 129 10.31 -10.53 11.14
CA PHE A 129 9.06 -10.09 11.74
C PHE A 129 8.93 -10.61 13.17
N ASN A 130 8.04 -10.00 13.95
CA ASN A 130 7.57 -10.56 15.21
C ASN A 130 6.55 -11.70 14.98
N ASP A 131 6.21 -12.41 16.06
CA ASP A 131 5.33 -13.59 16.01
C ASP A 131 3.86 -13.30 15.66
N ALA A 132 3.43 -12.03 15.74
CA ALA A 132 2.12 -11.60 15.27
C ALA A 132 1.85 -11.98 13.80
N LEU A 133 2.90 -12.11 12.96
CA LEU A 133 2.75 -12.57 11.58
C LEU A 133 2.06 -13.94 11.49
N LEU A 134 2.26 -14.80 12.50
CA LEU A 134 1.75 -16.16 12.54
C LEU A 134 0.40 -16.29 13.25
N THR A 135 0.06 -15.34 14.13
CA THR A 135 -1.03 -15.51 15.11
C THR A 135 -2.16 -14.50 14.99
N ALA A 136 -1.93 -13.36 14.34
CA ALA A 136 -2.87 -12.25 14.34
C ALA A 136 -3.76 -12.18 13.09
N ASP A 137 -3.69 -13.16 12.18
CA ASP A 137 -4.40 -13.09 10.91
C ASP A 137 -5.87 -13.51 10.98
N GLU A 138 -6.61 -13.20 9.91
CA GLU A 138 -8.05 -13.38 9.84
C GLU A 138 -8.49 -14.80 9.41
N VAL A 139 -7.53 -15.69 9.11
CA VAL A 139 -7.83 -17.06 8.67
C VAL A 139 -8.42 -17.86 9.84
N PRO A 140 -9.65 -18.40 9.70
CA PRO A 140 -10.25 -19.23 10.76
C PRO A 140 -9.48 -20.54 10.98
N ASP A 141 -9.46 -21.04 12.22
CA ASP A 141 -8.83 -22.32 12.56
C ASP A 141 -9.40 -23.51 11.75
N ASP A 142 -10.70 -23.45 11.43
CA ASP A 142 -11.43 -24.48 10.67
C ASP A 142 -11.50 -24.18 9.15
N TRP A 143 -10.60 -23.34 8.62
CA TRP A 143 -10.60 -22.91 7.21
C TRP A 143 -10.71 -24.06 6.20
N GLN A 144 -10.11 -25.22 6.50
CA GLN A 144 -10.13 -26.40 5.63
C GLN A 144 -11.53 -26.98 5.42
N SER A 145 -12.45 -26.74 6.37
CA SER A 145 -13.83 -27.22 6.31
C SER A 145 -14.77 -26.22 5.64
N ARG A 146 -14.29 -25.02 5.29
CA ARG A 146 -15.09 -23.92 4.74
C ARG A 146 -14.77 -23.70 3.26
N PRO A 147 -15.69 -23.98 2.33
CA PRO A 147 -15.42 -23.95 0.89
C PRO A 147 -14.79 -22.64 0.38
N GLU A 148 -15.20 -21.51 0.95
CA GLU A 148 -14.69 -20.18 0.62
C GLU A 148 -13.24 -19.98 1.08
N TRP A 149 -12.85 -20.57 2.22
CA TRP A 149 -11.53 -20.40 2.80
C TRP A 149 -10.48 -21.38 2.30
N VAL A 150 -10.90 -22.54 1.76
CA VAL A 150 -9.97 -23.51 1.16
C VAL A 150 -9.10 -22.88 0.07
N ILE A 151 -9.65 -21.92 -0.68
CA ILE A 151 -8.92 -21.19 -1.74
C ILE A 151 -8.36 -19.87 -1.20
N GLU A 152 -9.14 -19.16 -0.38
CA GLU A 152 -8.80 -17.82 0.07
C GLU A 152 -7.65 -17.82 1.09
N ALA A 153 -7.60 -18.77 2.03
CA ALA A 153 -6.58 -18.78 3.08
C ALA A 153 -5.15 -18.93 2.53
N PRO A 154 -4.85 -19.92 1.64
CA PRO A 154 -3.52 -19.99 1.02
C PRO A 154 -3.20 -18.76 0.17
N THR A 155 -4.20 -18.21 -0.51
CA THR A 155 -4.05 -17.01 -1.35
C THR A 155 -3.65 -15.80 -0.52
N LEU A 156 -4.34 -15.54 0.59
CA LEU A 156 -4.01 -14.48 1.53
C LEU A 156 -2.58 -14.61 2.05
N ARG A 157 -2.17 -15.81 2.49
CA ARG A 157 -0.82 -16.07 3.01
C ARG A 157 0.25 -15.81 1.93
N ALA A 158 0.02 -16.26 0.70
CA ALA A 158 0.91 -16.01 -0.41
C ALA A 158 1.02 -14.51 -0.74
N LEU A 159 -0.12 -13.80 -0.81
CA LEU A 159 -0.16 -12.37 -1.08
C LEU A 159 0.51 -11.55 0.02
N THR A 160 0.33 -11.88 1.30
CA THR A 160 0.96 -11.16 2.42
C THR A 160 2.48 -11.18 2.30
N ILE A 161 3.08 -12.34 2.04
CA ILE A 161 4.53 -12.43 1.88
C ILE A 161 4.98 -11.76 0.58
N GLN A 162 4.27 -11.99 -0.53
CA GLN A 162 4.61 -11.39 -1.82
C GLN A 162 4.43 -9.87 -1.85
N SER A 163 3.57 -9.30 -1.01
CA SER A 163 3.43 -7.86 -0.80
C SER A 163 4.74 -7.24 -0.31
N ALA A 164 5.38 -7.82 0.70
CA ALA A 164 6.70 -7.37 1.17
C ALA A 164 7.79 -7.59 0.12
N ILE A 165 7.82 -8.76 -0.50
CA ILE A 165 8.83 -9.11 -1.50
C ILE A 165 8.74 -8.18 -2.70
N ALA A 166 7.55 -7.98 -3.27
CA ALA A 166 7.34 -7.13 -4.43
C ALA A 166 7.72 -5.67 -4.13
N SER A 167 7.34 -5.15 -2.95
CA SER A 167 7.66 -3.76 -2.57
C SER A 167 9.17 -3.54 -2.41
N VAL A 168 9.86 -4.48 -1.75
CA VAL A 168 11.32 -4.44 -1.58
C VAL A 168 12.05 -4.57 -2.91
N THR A 169 11.70 -5.59 -3.70
CA THR A 169 12.42 -5.91 -4.95
C THR A 169 12.13 -4.94 -6.10
N GLU A 170 11.04 -4.17 -6.01
CA GLU A 170 10.81 -3.02 -6.91
C GLU A 170 11.77 -1.86 -6.60
N SER A 171 12.04 -1.64 -5.31
CA SER A 171 12.76 -0.45 -4.85
C SER A 171 14.26 -0.68 -4.69
N PHE A 172 14.68 -1.94 -4.52
CA PHE A 172 16.05 -2.32 -4.20
C PHE A 172 16.50 -3.55 -5.01
N PRO A 173 17.80 -3.66 -5.36
CA PRO A 173 18.31 -4.67 -6.29
C PRO A 173 18.52 -6.05 -5.65
N TYR A 174 17.54 -6.55 -4.91
CA TYR A 174 17.56 -7.89 -4.32
C TYR A 174 16.94 -8.91 -5.28
N HIS A 175 17.54 -10.10 -5.39
CA HIS A 175 16.98 -11.19 -6.22
C HIS A 175 16.15 -12.19 -5.41
N GLY A 176 16.17 -12.07 -4.08
CA GLY A 176 15.38 -12.89 -3.17
C GLY A 176 15.24 -12.27 -1.79
N VAL A 177 14.27 -12.78 -1.05
CA VAL A 177 13.97 -12.34 0.32
C VAL A 177 13.75 -13.57 1.19
N GLN A 178 14.47 -13.68 2.30
CA GLN A 178 14.23 -14.70 3.31
C GLN A 178 13.38 -14.12 4.43
N ILE A 179 12.23 -14.75 4.70
CA ILE A 179 11.35 -14.36 5.81
C ILE A 179 11.78 -15.10 7.07
N LEU A 180 11.97 -14.33 8.13
CA LEU A 180 12.26 -14.79 9.48
C LEU A 180 11.15 -14.33 10.43
N VAL A 181 10.87 -15.12 11.46
CA VAL A 181 9.90 -14.81 12.51
C VAL A 181 10.53 -15.06 13.86
N TYR A 182 10.64 -13.99 14.65
CA TYR A 182 11.12 -14.04 16.02
C TYR A 182 9.94 -14.09 16.99
N SER A 183 9.89 -15.13 17.83
CA SER A 183 8.93 -15.26 18.93
C SER A 183 9.66 -15.23 20.26
N THR A 184 9.22 -14.36 21.16
CA THR A 184 9.70 -14.31 22.56
C THR A 184 9.03 -15.38 23.43
N HIS A 185 7.97 -16.02 22.93
CA HIS A 185 7.12 -16.94 23.69
C HIS A 185 7.36 -18.42 23.37
N LYS A 186 8.15 -18.73 22.34
CA LYS A 186 8.47 -20.11 21.92
C LYS A 186 9.97 -20.30 21.81
N VAL A 187 10.48 -21.42 22.32
CA VAL A 187 11.85 -21.85 22.03
C VAL A 187 11.88 -22.31 20.58
N GLN A 188 12.58 -21.54 19.73
CA GLN A 188 12.67 -21.82 18.29
C GLN A 188 14.03 -22.44 17.95
N SER A 189 14.02 -23.53 17.17
CA SER A 189 15.23 -24.11 16.59
C SER A 189 15.72 -23.34 15.37
N SER A 190 14.84 -22.57 14.72
CA SER A 190 15.12 -21.74 13.56
C SER A 190 14.18 -20.54 13.56
N LEU A 191 14.67 -19.39 13.08
CA LEU A 191 13.85 -18.21 12.83
C LEU A 191 13.20 -18.24 11.44
N ARG A 192 13.64 -19.12 10.53
CA ARG A 192 13.07 -19.19 9.17
C ARG A 192 11.59 -19.56 9.22
N LEU A 193 10.79 -18.88 8.42
CA LEU A 193 9.37 -19.18 8.27
C LEU A 193 9.18 -20.64 7.81
N GLU A 194 8.23 -21.36 8.39
CA GLU A 194 7.86 -22.72 7.96
C GLU A 194 6.92 -22.67 6.75
N ASN A 195 7.04 -23.60 5.81
CA ASN A 195 6.18 -23.68 4.62
C ASN A 195 4.70 -23.94 4.96
N SER A 196 4.43 -24.48 6.15
CA SER A 196 3.06 -24.63 6.66
C SER A 196 2.31 -23.31 6.81
N TYR A 197 3.02 -22.17 6.94
CA TYR A 197 2.42 -20.84 6.92
C TYR A 197 1.59 -20.59 5.66
N PHE A 198 2.05 -21.09 4.51
CA PHE A 198 1.38 -20.87 3.22
C PHE A 198 0.13 -21.73 3.04
N LEU A 199 -0.18 -22.63 4.00
CA LEU A 199 -1.34 -23.50 3.95
C LEU A 199 -1.40 -24.35 2.66
N THR A 200 -0.21 -24.71 2.19
CA THR A 200 -0.01 -25.65 1.09
C THR A 200 0.46 -26.99 1.67
N ASP A 201 0.51 -28.03 0.85
CA ASP A 201 1.02 -29.33 1.29
C ASP A 201 2.55 -29.34 1.54
N ALA A 202 3.26 -28.24 1.22
CA ALA A 202 4.69 -28.11 1.42
C ALA A 202 5.09 -28.10 2.90
N GLN A 203 6.16 -28.82 3.23
CA GLN A 203 6.66 -28.99 4.60
C GLN A 203 8.07 -28.38 4.76
N GLY A 204 8.49 -28.20 6.01
CA GLY A 204 9.82 -27.71 6.38
C GLY A 204 10.01 -26.21 6.19
N LEU A 205 11.24 -25.73 6.41
CA LEU A 205 11.59 -24.32 6.36
C LEU A 205 11.49 -23.76 4.93
N SER A 206 11.00 -22.52 4.81
CA SER A 206 10.93 -21.81 3.53
C SER A 206 12.31 -21.37 3.08
N GLU A 207 12.63 -21.64 1.82
CA GLU A 207 13.80 -21.10 1.12
C GLU A 207 13.62 -19.59 0.84
N PRO A 208 14.70 -18.87 0.49
CA PRO A 208 14.58 -17.49 0.02
C PRO A 208 13.58 -17.40 -1.14
N LEU A 209 12.62 -16.50 -1.00
CA LEU A 209 11.50 -16.34 -1.92
C LEU A 209 11.81 -15.21 -2.90
N SER A 210 11.52 -15.44 -4.19
CA SER A 210 11.62 -14.43 -5.23
C SER A 210 10.27 -13.76 -5.49
N ARG A 211 10.34 -12.57 -6.11
CA ARG A 211 9.18 -11.84 -6.60
C ARG A 211 8.39 -12.70 -7.58
N ASN A 212 7.08 -12.82 -7.36
CA ASN A 212 6.17 -13.50 -8.27
C ASN A 212 5.31 -12.50 -9.06
N GLU A 213 5.66 -12.28 -10.33
CA GLU A 213 4.95 -11.35 -11.21
C GLU A 213 3.53 -11.81 -11.57
N SER A 214 3.20 -13.10 -11.43
CA SER A 214 1.85 -13.61 -11.70
C SER A 214 0.81 -13.11 -10.69
N LEU A 215 1.26 -12.60 -9.54
CA LEU A 215 0.43 -12.05 -8.48
C LEU A 215 0.34 -10.53 -8.53
N LEU A 216 1.02 -9.88 -9.48
CA LEU A 216 1.03 -8.42 -9.56
C LEU A 216 0.01 -7.94 -10.58
N LEU A 217 -0.66 -6.83 -10.29
CA LEU A 217 -1.63 -6.20 -11.17
C LEU A 217 -0.92 -5.40 -12.27
N THR A 218 -0.13 -6.11 -13.09
CA THR A 218 0.46 -5.60 -14.32
C THR A 218 -0.63 -5.25 -15.34
N PRO A 219 -0.34 -4.47 -16.39
CA PRO A 219 -1.33 -4.18 -17.44
C PRO A 219 -1.95 -5.45 -18.03
N GLN A 220 -1.12 -6.47 -18.28
CA GLN A 220 -1.58 -7.76 -18.80
C GLN A 220 -2.47 -8.48 -17.80
N ASN A 221 -2.06 -8.57 -16.53
CA ASN A 221 -2.84 -9.27 -15.51
C ASN A 221 -4.17 -8.56 -15.22
N ALA A 222 -4.21 -7.23 -15.22
CA ALA A 222 -5.46 -6.47 -15.10
C ALA A 222 -6.47 -6.83 -16.20
N VAL A 223 -6.01 -6.90 -17.46
CA VAL A 223 -6.89 -7.31 -18.56
C VAL A 223 -7.24 -8.78 -18.49
N LEU A 224 -6.33 -9.67 -18.09
CA LEU A 224 -6.67 -11.08 -17.87
C LEU A 224 -7.77 -11.24 -16.81
N ARG A 225 -7.71 -10.50 -15.69
CA ARG A 225 -8.78 -10.49 -14.67
C ARG A 225 -10.09 -9.96 -15.23
N LEU A 226 -10.06 -8.83 -15.95
CA LEU A 226 -11.24 -8.25 -16.59
C LEU A 226 -11.89 -9.22 -17.60
N MET A 227 -11.10 -9.81 -18.48
CA MET A 227 -11.58 -10.77 -19.49
C MET A 227 -12.15 -12.02 -18.82
N LYS A 228 -11.52 -12.49 -17.74
CA LYS A 228 -12.07 -13.61 -16.96
C LYS A 228 -13.42 -13.26 -16.33
N ALA A 229 -13.53 -12.07 -15.74
CA ALA A 229 -14.78 -11.59 -15.15
C ALA A 229 -15.88 -11.45 -16.21
N TRP A 230 -15.56 -10.93 -17.40
CA TRP A 230 -16.50 -10.89 -18.53
C TRP A 230 -16.95 -12.29 -18.96
N GLN A 231 -16.01 -13.23 -19.14
CA GLN A 231 -16.34 -14.63 -19.47
C GLN A 231 -17.28 -15.27 -18.44
N LEU A 232 -17.12 -14.94 -17.16
CA LEU A 232 -17.96 -15.42 -16.06
C LEU A 232 -19.23 -14.59 -15.84
N ARG A 233 -19.43 -13.51 -16.61
CA ARG A 233 -20.51 -12.53 -16.42
C ARG A 233 -20.51 -11.91 -15.00
N ASP A 234 -19.35 -11.82 -14.37
CA ASP A 234 -19.15 -11.19 -13.06
C ASP A 234 -18.86 -9.70 -13.23
N TYR A 235 -19.93 -8.92 -13.41
CA TYR A 235 -19.81 -7.47 -13.64
C TYR A 235 -19.33 -6.71 -12.40
N ALA A 236 -19.52 -7.25 -11.20
CA ALA A 236 -18.99 -6.66 -9.98
C ALA A 236 -17.45 -6.70 -9.98
N ALA A 237 -16.85 -7.80 -10.43
CA ALA A 237 -15.40 -7.92 -10.59
C ALA A 237 -14.84 -7.05 -11.73
N ILE A 238 -15.62 -6.74 -12.78
CA ILE A 238 -15.19 -5.83 -13.85
C ILE A 238 -15.12 -4.37 -13.35
N TYR A 239 -16.05 -3.97 -12.49
CA TYR A 239 -16.28 -2.56 -12.15
C TYR A 239 -15.06 -1.80 -11.61
N PRO A 240 -14.18 -2.37 -10.76
CA PRO A 240 -12.95 -1.71 -10.30
C PRO A 240 -11.98 -1.34 -11.42
N TYR A 241 -11.99 -2.10 -12.53
CA TYR A 241 -11.13 -1.85 -13.70
C TYR A 241 -11.67 -0.76 -14.63
N ILE A 242 -12.89 -0.28 -14.41
CA ILE A 242 -13.46 0.81 -15.23
C ILE A 242 -12.97 2.15 -14.71
N ALA A 243 -12.37 2.93 -15.60
CA ALA A 243 -11.91 4.28 -15.33
C ALA A 243 -13.08 5.20 -14.95
N THR A 244 -12.80 6.21 -14.12
CA THR A 244 -13.80 7.21 -13.71
C THR A 244 -14.30 8.04 -14.90
N GLY A 245 -13.46 8.13 -15.95
CA GLY A 245 -13.77 8.81 -17.20
C GLY A 245 -13.51 10.32 -17.14
N LYS A 246 -13.61 10.99 -18.28
CA LYS A 246 -13.50 12.47 -18.38
C LYS A 246 -14.89 13.07 -18.52
N GLU A 247 -15.02 14.38 -18.29
CA GLU A 247 -16.26 15.17 -18.21
C GLU A 247 -17.47 14.71 -19.07
N SER A 248 -17.26 14.20 -20.29
CA SER A 248 -18.31 13.72 -21.21
C SER A 248 -18.63 12.21 -21.17
N GLU A 249 -17.77 11.38 -20.60
CA GLU A 249 -17.89 9.92 -20.51
C GLU A 249 -17.62 9.48 -19.07
N LEU A 250 -18.56 9.77 -18.17
CA LEU A 250 -18.47 9.36 -16.77
C LEU A 250 -18.61 7.83 -16.64
N LYS A 251 -17.90 7.26 -15.67
CA LYS A 251 -18.09 5.87 -15.24
C LYS A 251 -19.58 5.60 -14.97
N PRO A 252 -20.19 4.64 -15.68
CA PRO A 252 -21.59 4.28 -15.43
C PRO A 252 -21.75 3.72 -14.01
N SER A 253 -22.97 3.74 -13.48
CA SER A 253 -23.26 2.99 -12.26
C SER A 253 -23.10 1.49 -12.53
N LEU A 254 -22.80 0.70 -11.48
CA LEU A 254 -22.71 -0.76 -11.59
C LEU A 254 -23.99 -1.36 -12.20
N GLN A 255 -25.17 -0.84 -11.84
CA GLN A 255 -26.43 -1.32 -12.38
C GLN A 255 -26.54 -1.08 -13.90
N ASN A 256 -26.21 0.14 -14.36
CA ASN A 256 -26.29 0.48 -15.77
C ASN A 256 -25.24 -0.30 -16.58
N MET A 257 -24.02 -0.42 -16.06
CA MET A 257 -22.97 -1.23 -16.67
C MET A 257 -23.42 -2.67 -16.82
N SER A 258 -23.91 -3.30 -15.75
CA SER A 258 -24.38 -4.69 -15.79
C SER A 258 -25.45 -4.90 -16.84
N LEU A 259 -26.44 -3.99 -16.96
CA LEU A 259 -27.49 -4.08 -17.99
C LEU A 259 -26.93 -4.02 -19.41
N GLU A 260 -25.97 -3.13 -19.68
CA GLU A 260 -25.36 -3.00 -21.00
C GLU A 260 -24.48 -4.20 -21.35
N LEU A 261 -23.68 -4.68 -20.39
CA LEU A 261 -22.80 -5.84 -20.61
C LEU A 261 -23.60 -7.15 -20.74
N ASP A 262 -24.76 -7.26 -20.11
CA ASP A 262 -25.61 -8.46 -20.22
C ASP A 262 -26.17 -8.66 -21.62
N ALA A 263 -26.51 -7.58 -22.31
CA ALA A 263 -26.96 -7.62 -23.70
C ALA A 263 -25.84 -7.97 -24.70
N ALA A 264 -24.58 -7.96 -24.27
CA ALA A 264 -23.42 -8.17 -25.14
C ALA A 264 -23.13 -9.66 -25.42
N ALA A 265 -22.35 -9.92 -26.47
CA ALA A 265 -21.93 -11.27 -26.85
C ALA A 265 -21.12 -11.96 -25.74
N SER A 266 -21.22 -13.29 -25.67
CA SER A 266 -20.46 -14.09 -24.71
C SER A 266 -19.02 -14.26 -25.18
N LEU A 267 -18.07 -14.03 -24.27
CA LEU A 267 -16.65 -14.27 -24.50
C LEU A 267 -16.34 -15.77 -24.31
N MET A 268 -15.84 -16.42 -25.36
CA MET A 268 -15.58 -17.86 -25.35
C MET A 268 -14.14 -18.18 -24.94
N ASP A 269 -13.17 -17.52 -25.57
CA ASP A 269 -11.75 -17.71 -25.32
C ASP A 269 -10.99 -16.40 -25.58
N TYR A 270 -9.82 -16.25 -24.98
CA TYR A 270 -8.98 -15.08 -25.14
C TYR A 270 -7.50 -15.30 -24.79
N THR A 271 -6.64 -14.48 -25.39
CA THR A 271 -5.26 -14.28 -24.98
C THR A 271 -4.94 -12.78 -24.93
N VAL A 272 -3.98 -12.42 -24.09
CA VAL A 272 -3.59 -11.03 -23.83
C VAL A 272 -2.07 -10.92 -23.95
N SER A 273 -1.56 -10.02 -24.78
CA SER A 273 -0.13 -9.76 -24.90
C SER A 273 0.43 -9.00 -23.69
N GLY A 274 1.75 -8.96 -23.50
CA GLY A 274 2.38 -8.11 -22.47
C GLY A 274 2.21 -6.60 -22.70
N GLY A 275 1.94 -6.17 -23.94
CA GLY A 275 1.73 -4.77 -24.30
C GLY A 275 2.96 -3.89 -24.23
N SER A 276 2.75 -2.57 -24.32
CA SER A 276 3.77 -1.54 -24.18
C SER A 276 3.25 -0.39 -23.34
N VAL A 277 4.00 -0.05 -22.30
CA VAL A 277 3.72 1.12 -21.43
C VAL A 277 4.34 2.37 -22.06
N SER A 278 3.62 3.49 -22.02
CA SER A 278 4.10 4.77 -22.52
C SER A 278 5.28 5.28 -21.68
N THR A 279 6.10 6.15 -22.26
CA THR A 279 7.29 6.70 -21.59
C THR A 279 7.00 7.46 -20.29
N ASP A 280 5.79 7.99 -20.15
CA ASP A 280 5.33 8.68 -18.94
C ASP A 280 4.72 7.72 -17.89
N GLY A 281 4.59 6.42 -18.20
CA GLY A 281 4.00 5.41 -17.32
C GLY A 281 2.49 5.54 -17.12
N ARG A 282 1.80 6.40 -17.89
CA ARG A 282 0.37 6.71 -17.67
C ARG A 282 -0.59 5.97 -18.60
N ARG A 283 -0.09 5.39 -19.68
CA ARG A 283 -0.88 4.63 -20.65
C ARG A 283 -0.20 3.31 -20.98
N CYS A 284 -0.99 2.32 -21.34
CA CYS A 284 -0.48 1.07 -21.89
C CYS A 284 -1.35 0.70 -23.09
N VAL A 285 -0.76 0.11 -24.13
CA VAL A 285 -1.52 -0.52 -25.20
C VAL A 285 -1.09 -1.98 -25.28
N LEU A 286 -2.06 -2.88 -25.22
CA LEU A 286 -1.85 -4.31 -25.37
C LEU A 286 -2.79 -4.86 -26.45
N THR A 287 -2.46 -6.02 -27.00
CA THR A 287 -3.34 -6.72 -27.95
C THR A 287 -4.13 -7.80 -27.21
N VAL A 288 -5.44 -7.80 -27.40
CA VAL A 288 -6.33 -8.87 -26.95
C VAL A 288 -6.81 -9.64 -28.17
N GLN A 289 -6.55 -10.94 -28.20
CA GLN A 289 -7.16 -11.85 -29.18
C GLN A 289 -8.27 -12.61 -28.48
N TYR A 290 -9.45 -12.70 -29.08
CA TYR A 290 -10.59 -13.29 -28.42
C TYR A 290 -11.62 -13.84 -29.41
N THR A 291 -12.49 -14.71 -28.91
CA THR A 291 -13.61 -15.27 -29.69
C THR A 291 -14.92 -14.90 -29.01
N LEU A 292 -15.84 -14.28 -29.74
CA LEU A 292 -17.19 -13.94 -29.28
C LEU A 292 -18.23 -14.88 -29.86
N GLN A 293 -19.26 -15.17 -29.08
CA GLN A 293 -20.46 -15.86 -29.54
C GLN A 293 -21.70 -15.04 -29.21
N GLY A 294 -22.38 -14.56 -30.26
CA GLY A 294 -23.72 -13.98 -30.14
C GLY A 294 -24.80 -15.06 -30.12
N GLU A 295 -26.00 -14.73 -29.66
CA GLU A 295 -27.12 -15.68 -29.65
C GLU A 295 -27.41 -16.21 -31.05
N GLY A 296 -27.39 -17.54 -31.20
CA GLY A 296 -27.64 -18.22 -32.48
C GLY A 296 -26.61 -17.97 -33.58
N SER A 297 -25.49 -17.31 -33.28
CA SER A 297 -24.46 -16.92 -34.25
C SER A 297 -23.23 -17.83 -34.17
N ILE A 298 -22.51 -17.93 -35.30
CA ILE A 298 -21.21 -18.62 -35.35
C ILE A 298 -20.20 -17.80 -34.52
N PRO A 299 -19.29 -18.45 -33.77
CA PRO A 299 -18.24 -17.73 -33.05
C PRO A 299 -17.35 -16.91 -34.00
N ILE A 300 -17.03 -15.67 -33.62
CA ILE A 300 -16.20 -14.75 -34.39
C ILE A 300 -14.91 -14.48 -33.62
N ALA A 301 -13.77 -14.77 -34.25
CA ALA A 301 -12.46 -14.43 -33.71
C ALA A 301 -12.08 -12.99 -34.09
N ALA A 302 -11.53 -12.25 -33.13
CA ALA A 302 -11.10 -10.88 -33.29
C ALA A 302 -9.75 -10.63 -32.61
N SER A 303 -9.06 -9.58 -33.04
CA SER A 303 -7.84 -9.08 -32.43
C SER A 303 -7.96 -7.57 -32.28
N TYR A 304 -7.89 -7.07 -31.05
CA TYR A 304 -8.15 -5.67 -30.74
C TYR A 304 -6.97 -5.03 -29.98
N PRO A 305 -6.44 -3.90 -30.46
CA PRO A 305 -5.49 -3.10 -29.69
C PRO A 305 -6.24 -2.36 -28.58
N LEU A 306 -6.00 -2.77 -27.34
CA LEU A 306 -6.68 -2.26 -26.16
C LEU A 306 -5.84 -1.20 -25.43
N PRO A 307 -6.26 0.08 -25.46
CA PRO A 307 -5.64 1.11 -24.64
C PRO A 307 -6.13 1.03 -23.19
N LEU A 308 -5.18 1.14 -22.27
CA LEU A 308 -5.40 1.29 -20.83
C LEU A 308 -4.85 2.64 -20.37
N ILE A 309 -5.46 3.19 -19.32
CA ILE A 309 -4.96 4.36 -18.62
C ILE A 309 -4.59 3.98 -17.18
N ARG A 310 -3.62 4.68 -16.62
CA ARG A 310 -3.24 4.53 -15.21
C ARG A 310 -3.95 5.60 -14.39
N GLU A 311 -4.92 5.17 -13.59
CA GLU A 311 -5.71 6.02 -12.70
C GLU A 311 -5.45 5.56 -11.26
N ASN A 312 -4.95 6.47 -10.42
CA ASN A 312 -4.62 6.17 -9.02
C ASN A 312 -3.67 4.96 -8.87
N ASP A 313 -2.63 4.93 -9.71
CA ASP A 313 -1.67 3.81 -9.87
C ASP A 313 -2.21 2.49 -10.44
N ILE A 314 -3.53 2.36 -10.63
CA ILE A 314 -4.21 1.16 -11.16
C ILE A 314 -4.40 1.26 -12.68
N TRP A 315 -4.20 0.14 -13.38
CA TRP A 315 -4.51 0.04 -14.81
C TRP A 315 -6.02 -0.15 -15.01
N LYS A 316 -6.63 0.80 -15.69
CA LYS A 316 -8.07 0.85 -15.96
C LYS A 316 -8.36 1.00 -17.45
N ILE A 317 -9.55 0.56 -17.85
CA ILE A 317 -10.10 0.71 -19.19
C ILE A 317 -11.23 1.75 -19.18
N GLU A 318 -11.34 2.55 -20.22
CA GLU A 318 -12.50 3.42 -20.42
C GLU A 318 -13.73 2.58 -20.80
N PHE A 319 -14.90 2.93 -20.29
CA PHE A 319 -16.09 2.11 -20.50
C PHE A 319 -16.45 1.95 -21.99
N ALA A 320 -16.29 2.99 -22.79
CA ALA A 320 -16.49 2.93 -24.24
C ALA A 320 -15.56 1.91 -24.94
N GLN A 321 -14.32 1.76 -24.47
CA GLN A 321 -13.38 0.77 -25.01
C GLN A 321 -13.80 -0.66 -24.63
N LEU A 322 -14.34 -0.84 -23.43
CA LEU A 322 -14.91 -2.13 -23.04
C LEU A 322 -16.07 -2.49 -23.96
N LEU A 323 -17.00 -1.57 -24.21
CA LEU A 323 -18.12 -1.81 -25.13
C LEU A 323 -17.64 -2.13 -26.55
N ALA A 324 -16.62 -1.43 -27.05
CA ALA A 324 -16.05 -1.68 -28.36
C ALA A 324 -15.47 -3.09 -28.52
N LEU A 325 -14.85 -3.64 -27.46
CA LEU A 325 -14.40 -5.04 -27.44
C LEU A 325 -15.55 -6.04 -27.59
N MET A 326 -16.74 -5.71 -27.10
CA MET A 326 -17.88 -6.64 -27.07
C MET A 326 -18.70 -6.64 -28.35
N VAL A 327 -18.43 -5.72 -29.28
CA VAL A 327 -19.09 -5.68 -30.58
C VAL A 327 -18.37 -6.64 -31.53
N PRO A 328 -19.07 -7.62 -32.13
CA PRO A 328 -18.48 -8.45 -33.18
C PRO A 328 -18.10 -7.56 -34.37
N THR A 329 -16.81 -7.39 -34.61
CA THR A 329 -16.31 -6.68 -35.79
C THR A 329 -15.98 -7.72 -36.86
N ASN A 330 -16.72 -7.68 -37.97
CA ASN A 330 -16.33 -8.41 -39.17
C ASN A 330 -15.17 -7.64 -39.81
N HIS A 331 -13.97 -8.19 -39.74
CA HIS A 331 -12.86 -7.79 -40.61
C HIS A 331 -12.85 -8.65 -41.87
#